data_AF-A0A0C9UTZ8-F1
#
_entry.id   AF-A0A0C9UTZ8-F1
#
_cell.length_a   1.000
_cell.length_b   1.000
_cell.length_c   1.000
_cell.angle_alpha   90.00
_cell.angle_beta   90.00
_cell.angle_gamma   90.00
#
_symmetry.space_group_name_H-M   'P 1'
#
loop_
_entity.id
_entity.type
_entity.pdbx_description
1 polymer ?
#
loop_
_entity_poly.entity_id
_entity_poly.type
_entity_poly.pdbx_seq_one_letter_code
_entity_poly.pdbx_strand_id
1 'polypeptide(L)'
;MNCFQPPESGTAGVIQALNQTNQRTDIGVGMYHHPQSLLFLTNKLNNANVTAEFTPKLSAYVTTDYQENEVLRGAIQTGAIWQENLAKLPLVTSWIFKQDPATGEYKLQPMTMI
;
A
#
# COMPACT_ATOMS: atom_id res chain seq x y z
N MET A 1 -20.40 12.99 9.97
CA MET A 1 -19.77 12.78 11.29
C MET A 1 -18.40 12.18 11.01
N ASN A 2 -17.33 12.95 11.18
CA ASN A 2 -15.97 12.45 10.97
C ASN A 2 -15.54 11.70 12.24
N CYS A 3 -15.44 10.38 12.14
CA CYS A 3 -15.16 9.47 13.25
C CYS A 3 -13.66 9.20 13.46
N PHE A 4 -12.78 9.99 12.83
CA PHE A 4 -11.33 9.88 13.00
C PHE A 4 -10.74 11.22 13.42
N GLN A 5 -9.93 11.17 14.49
CA GLN A 5 -9.06 12.28 14.87
C GLN A 5 -7.93 12.44 13.83
N PRO A 6 -7.31 13.62 13.72
CA PRO A 6 -6.08 13.77 12.96
C PRO A 6 -5.04 12.73 13.40
N PRO A 7 -4.27 12.14 12.46
CA PRO A 7 -3.24 11.17 12.83
C PRO A 7 -2.16 11.82 13.70
N GLU A 8 -1.75 11.12 14.75
CA GLU A 8 -0.64 11.50 15.63
C GLU A 8 0.60 10.63 15.34
N SER A 9 1.79 11.13 15.67
CA SER A 9 3.02 10.34 15.56
C SER A 9 2.97 9.12 16.49
N GLY A 10 2.98 7.93 15.90
CA GLY A 10 2.97 6.64 16.62
C GLY A 10 4.32 5.93 16.62
N THR A 11 4.29 4.63 16.96
CA THR A 11 5.45 3.74 16.86
C THR A 11 5.79 3.46 15.40
N ALA A 12 7.06 3.58 15.02
CA ALA A 12 7.52 3.27 13.67
C ALA A 12 7.16 1.83 13.25
N GLY A 13 6.67 1.64 12.02
CA GLY A 13 6.31 0.34 11.46
C GLY A 13 4.91 -0.18 11.84
N VAL A 14 4.16 0.57 12.63
CA VAL A 14 2.85 0.17 13.15
C VAL A 14 1.80 1.24 12.85
N ILE A 15 0.60 0.79 12.52
CA ILE A 15 -0.59 1.63 12.55
C ILE A 15 -1.39 1.27 13.80
N GLN A 16 -1.71 2.29 14.61
CA GLN A 16 -2.60 2.15 15.75
C GLN A 16 -3.90 2.90 15.51
N ALA A 17 -5.01 2.25 15.84
CA ALA A 17 -6.33 2.86 15.82
C ALA A 17 -7.04 2.55 17.14
N LEU A 18 -7.57 3.60 17.77
CA LEU A 18 -8.30 3.51 19.02
C LEU A 18 -9.78 3.76 18.76
N ASN A 19 -10.63 2.81 19.18
CA ASN A 19 -12.07 3.04 19.17
C ASN A 19 -12.48 3.88 20.38
N GLN A 20 -12.85 5.15 20.15
CA GLN A 20 -13.39 6.05 21.17
C GLN A 20 -14.87 6.42 20.91
N THR A 21 -15.61 5.59 20.19
CA THR A 21 -16.99 5.90 19.78
C THR A 21 -18.03 5.62 20.88
N ASN A 22 -17.62 5.22 22.08
CA ASN A 22 -18.50 4.73 23.17
C ASN A 22 -19.40 3.55 22.78
N GLN A 23 -19.17 2.98 21.59
CA GLN A 23 -19.92 1.88 21.01
C GLN A 23 -18.96 0.90 20.34
N ARG A 24 -19.49 -0.25 19.97
CA ARG A 24 -18.74 -1.24 19.20
C ARG A 24 -18.76 -0.83 17.74
N THR A 25 -17.59 -0.71 17.12
CA THR A 25 -17.49 -0.31 15.72
C THR A 25 -16.43 -1.11 14.98
N ASP A 26 -16.58 -1.20 13.68
CA ASP A 26 -15.56 -1.68 12.77
C ASP A 26 -14.57 -0.54 12.46
N ILE A 27 -13.30 -0.88 12.29
CA ILE A 27 -12.23 0.05 11.91
C ILE A 27 -11.64 -0.39 10.57
N GLY A 28 -11.74 0.47 9.57
CA GLY A 28 -11.05 0.31 8.29
C GLY A 28 -9.82 1.22 8.24
N VAL A 29 -8.67 0.66 7.83
CA VAL A 29 -7.45 1.42 7.54
C VAL A 29 -7.18 1.33 6.06
N GLY A 30 -6.97 2.46 5.39
CA GLY A 30 -6.74 2.56 3.96
C GLY A 30 -5.83 3.73 3.60
N MET A 31 -5.56 3.91 2.30
CA MET A 31 -4.76 5.02 1.80
C MET A 31 -5.66 6.20 1.42
N TYR A 32 -5.26 7.42 1.76
CA TYR A 32 -6.06 8.64 1.58
C TYR A 32 -6.54 8.86 0.13
N HIS A 33 -5.75 8.46 -0.88
CA HIS A 33 -6.09 8.60 -2.30
C HIS A 33 -6.70 7.35 -2.95
N HIS A 34 -6.84 6.24 -2.20
CA HIS A 34 -7.46 5.01 -2.68
C HIS A 34 -8.43 4.49 -1.61
N PRO A 35 -9.75 4.70 -1.76
CA PRO A 35 -10.74 4.51 -0.69
C PRO A 35 -11.00 3.04 -0.31
N GLN A 36 -10.24 2.09 -0.85
CA GLN A 36 -10.32 0.70 -0.43
C GLN A 36 -9.53 0.51 0.88
N SER A 37 -10.21 0.02 1.91
CA SER A 37 -9.57 -0.34 3.18
C SER A 37 -8.61 -1.51 2.93
N LEU A 38 -7.32 -1.28 3.17
CA LEU A 38 -6.26 -2.29 3.09
C LEU A 38 -6.29 -3.24 4.28
N LEU A 39 -6.85 -2.80 5.39
CA LEU A 39 -7.04 -3.60 6.60
C LEU A 39 -8.42 -3.31 7.19
N PHE A 40 -9.17 -4.37 7.47
CA PHE A 40 -10.49 -4.29 8.08
C PHE A 40 -10.50 -5.03 9.41
N LEU A 41 -10.87 -4.33 10.47
CA LEU A 41 -10.82 -4.82 11.85
C LEU A 41 -12.22 -4.73 12.44
N THR A 42 -12.90 -5.86 12.51
CA THR A 42 -14.30 -5.91 12.93
C THR A 42 -14.47 -5.89 14.45
N ASN A 43 -15.59 -5.30 14.90
CA ASN A 43 -16.20 -5.54 16.19
C ASN A 43 -15.36 -5.09 17.40
N LYS A 44 -14.68 -3.93 17.29
CA LYS A 44 -13.77 -3.44 18.33
C LYS A 44 -14.54 -2.82 19.49
N LEU A 45 -14.23 -3.28 20.71
CA LEU A 45 -14.82 -2.74 21.94
C LEU A 45 -14.40 -1.28 22.15
N ASN A 46 -15.17 -0.55 22.96
CA ASN A 46 -14.80 0.79 23.38
C ASN A 46 -13.45 0.76 24.11
N ASN A 47 -12.58 1.75 23.82
CA ASN A 47 -11.20 1.85 24.33
C ASN A 47 -10.26 0.69 23.95
N ALA A 48 -10.65 -0.19 23.02
CA ALA A 48 -9.73 -1.19 22.49
C ALA A 48 -8.75 -0.55 21.51
N ASN A 49 -7.46 -0.71 21.77
CA ASN A 49 -6.40 -0.37 20.82
C ASN A 49 -6.21 -1.53 19.84
N VAL A 50 -6.06 -1.23 18.56
CA VAL A 50 -5.64 -2.19 17.56
C VAL A 50 -4.30 -1.76 16.98
N THR A 51 -3.32 -2.64 17.10
CA THR A 51 -1.99 -2.52 16.53
C THR A 51 -1.91 -3.48 15.36
N ALA A 52 -1.60 -2.95 14.17
CA ALA A 52 -1.30 -3.76 13.01
C ALA A 52 0.10 -3.44 12.51
N GLU A 53 0.91 -4.48 12.33
CA GLU A 53 2.13 -4.36 11.54
C GLU A 53 1.72 -4.08 10.10
N PHE A 54 2.14 -2.92 9.60
CA PHE A 54 1.85 -2.51 8.24
C PHE A 54 3.16 -2.26 7.52
N THR A 55 3.58 -3.26 6.74
CA THR A 55 4.75 -3.17 5.87
C THR A 55 4.27 -3.10 4.41
N PRO A 56 3.88 -1.92 3.92
CA PRO A 56 3.38 -1.78 2.55
C PRO A 56 4.47 -2.17 1.56
N LYS A 57 4.20 -3.19 0.74
CA LYS A 57 5.08 -3.58 -0.37
C LYS A 57 4.57 -2.95 -1.65
N LEU A 58 5.35 -2.05 -2.23
CA LEU A 58 5.10 -1.55 -3.58
C LEU A 58 5.66 -2.57 -4.57
N SER A 59 4.86 -2.95 -5.57
CA SER A 59 5.25 -3.93 -6.59
C SER A 59 4.93 -3.37 -7.97
N ALA A 60 5.81 -3.62 -8.93
CA ALA A 60 5.63 -3.24 -10.32
C ALA A 60 5.50 -4.49 -11.20
N TYR A 61 4.58 -4.43 -12.14
CA TYR A 61 4.24 -5.53 -13.04
C TYR A 61 4.26 -5.05 -14.48
N VAL A 62 4.50 -5.97 -15.40
CA VAL A 62 4.28 -5.76 -16.83
C VAL A 62 3.15 -6.67 -17.27
N THR A 63 2.11 -6.10 -17.86
CA THR A 63 0.95 -6.84 -18.35
C THR A 63 0.50 -6.29 -19.69
N THR A 64 0.06 -7.18 -20.57
CA THR A 64 -0.64 -6.83 -21.81
C THR A 64 -2.12 -6.55 -21.60
N ASP A 65 -2.64 -6.90 -20.42
CA ASP A 65 -4.07 -6.86 -20.10
C ASP A 65 -4.53 -5.48 -19.60
N TYR A 66 -3.62 -4.50 -19.58
CA TYR A 66 -3.98 -3.13 -19.21
C TYR A 66 -4.80 -2.48 -20.33
N GLN A 67 -6.04 -2.12 -19.99
CA GLN A 67 -6.88 -1.26 -20.81
C GLN A 67 -7.01 0.09 -20.12
N GLU A 68 -6.73 1.17 -20.84
CA GLU A 68 -6.89 2.53 -20.33
C GLU A 68 -8.36 2.74 -19.93
N ASN A 69 -8.60 3.03 -18.64
CA ASN A 69 -9.91 3.13 -17.95
C ASN A 69 -10.46 1.85 -17.29
N GLU A 70 -9.77 0.71 -17.35
CA GLU A 70 -10.19 -0.48 -16.62
C GLU A 70 -9.39 -0.66 -15.32
N VAL A 71 -10.09 -0.79 -14.20
CA VAL A 71 -9.47 -1.25 -12.95
C VAL A 71 -9.11 -2.72 -13.15
N LEU A 72 -7.84 -3.09 -12.95
CA LEU A 72 -7.43 -4.49 -12.93
C LEU A 72 -8.17 -5.22 -11.80
N ARG A 73 -9.26 -5.93 -12.13
CA ARG A 73 -10.14 -6.62 -11.15
C ARG A 73 -9.63 -8.00 -10.76
N GLY A 74 -8.59 -8.51 -11.43
CA GLY A 74 -8.01 -9.83 -11.21
C GLY A 74 -6.56 -9.76 -10.74
N ALA A 75 -6.06 -10.88 -10.21
CA ALA A 75 -4.63 -11.03 -9.96
C ALA A 75 -3.86 -10.90 -11.27
N ILE A 76 -2.84 -10.04 -11.29
CA ILE A 76 -1.93 -9.94 -12.42
C ILE A 76 -1.21 -11.29 -12.54
N GLN A 77 -1.38 -11.97 -13.68
CA GLN A 77 -0.84 -13.32 -13.88
C GLN A 77 0.68 -13.33 -14.07
N THR A 78 1.27 -12.17 -14.37
CA THR A 78 2.71 -12.01 -14.49
C THR A 78 3.35 -11.75 -13.12
N GLY A 79 4.52 -12.34 -12.90
CA GLY A 79 5.30 -12.05 -11.69
C GLY A 79 5.71 -10.58 -11.63
N ALA A 80 5.80 -10.03 -10.42
CA ALA A 80 6.32 -8.68 -10.23
C ALA A 80 7.77 -8.62 -10.75
N ILE A 81 8.06 -7.64 -11.63
CA ILE A 81 9.43 -7.40 -12.11
C ILE A 81 10.28 -6.65 -11.08
N TRP A 82 9.61 -6.09 -10.07
CA TRP A 82 10.23 -5.36 -8.98
C TRP A 82 9.28 -5.28 -7.78
N GLN A 83 9.82 -5.35 -6.57
CA GLN A 83 9.09 -5.21 -5.32
C GLN A 83 9.98 -4.64 -4.22
N GLU A 84 9.48 -3.70 -3.43
CA GLU A 84 10.20 -3.15 -2.27
C GLU A 84 9.22 -2.73 -1.16
N ASN A 85 9.72 -2.71 0.08
CA ASN A 85 9.02 -2.07 1.17
C ASN A 85 8.97 -0.55 0.93
N LEU A 86 7.76 0.01 0.83
CA LEU A 86 7.54 1.44 0.62
C LEU A 86 8.22 2.29 1.69
N ALA A 87 8.34 1.79 2.93
CA ALA A 87 9.04 2.48 4.01
C ALA A 87 10.57 2.60 3.80
N LYS A 88 11.15 1.82 2.87
CA LYS A 88 12.57 1.91 2.49
C LYS A 88 12.82 2.83 1.30
N LEU A 89 11.76 3.31 0.65
CA LEU A 89 11.89 4.17 -0.52
C LEU A 89 12.03 5.63 -0.08
N PRO A 90 12.95 6.40 -0.69
CA PRO A 90 12.96 7.85 -0.59
C PRO A 90 11.59 8.46 -0.98
N LEU A 91 11.30 9.66 -0.48
CA LEU A 91 10.06 10.39 -0.78
C LEU A 91 9.83 10.57 -2.30
N VAL A 92 10.92 10.74 -3.05
CA VAL A 92 10.92 10.82 -4.51
C VAL A 92 11.96 9.83 -5.02
N THR A 93 11.54 8.95 -5.93
CA THR A 93 12.43 8.00 -6.61
C THR A 93 12.18 8.04 -8.11
N SER A 94 13.25 7.95 -8.88
CA SER A 94 13.20 7.82 -10.34
C SER A 94 13.73 6.44 -10.72
N TRP A 95 13.12 5.83 -11.73
CA TRP A 95 13.45 4.47 -12.16
C TRP A 95 13.61 4.41 -13.67
N ILE A 96 14.53 3.56 -14.11
CA ILE A 96 14.77 3.26 -15.52
C ILE A 96 14.09 1.93 -15.83
N PHE A 97 13.15 1.95 -16.77
CA PHE A 97 12.48 0.75 -17.29
C PHE A 97 13.21 0.27 -18.55
N LYS A 98 13.65 -0.99 -18.56
CA LYS A 98 14.40 -1.60 -19.67
C LYS A 98 13.90 -3.00 -19.95
N GLN A 99 14.03 -3.40 -21.22
CA GLN A 99 13.92 -4.78 -21.66
C GLN A 99 15.31 -5.32 -21.96
N ASP A 100 15.60 -6.52 -21.47
CA ASP A 100 16.79 -7.27 -21.83
C ASP A 100 16.65 -7.77 -23.27
N PRO A 101 17.51 -7.36 -24.21
CA PRO A 101 17.37 -7.75 -25.62
C PRO A 101 17.71 -9.23 -25.85
N ALA A 102 18.43 -9.89 -24.93
CA ALA A 102 18.81 -11.30 -25.07
C ALA A 102 17.74 -12.24 -24.53
N THR A 103 17.08 -11.87 -23.42
CA THR A 103 16.07 -12.72 -22.76
C THR A 103 14.63 -12.25 -22.96
N GLY A 104 14.43 -11.01 -23.39
CA GLY A 104 13.12 -10.36 -23.48
C GLY A 104 12.54 -9.92 -22.13
N GLU A 105 13.25 -10.14 -21.01
CA GLU A 105 12.77 -9.81 -19.67
C GLU A 105 12.75 -8.30 -19.40
N TYR A 106 11.72 -7.84 -18.68
CA TYR A 106 11.60 -6.45 -18.25
C TYR A 106 12.18 -6.24 -16.84
N LYS A 107 12.87 -5.12 -16.64
CA LYS A 107 13.54 -4.78 -15.37
C LYS A 107 13.35 -3.29 -15.05
N LEU A 108 13.20 -3.00 -13.75
CA LEU A 108 13.27 -1.64 -13.18
C LEU A 108 14.56 -1.48 -12.39
N GLN A 109 15.27 -0.38 -12.66
CA GLN A 109 16.53 -0.05 -11.98
C GLN A 109 16.45 1.36 -11.38
N PRO A 110 16.95 1.60 -10.16
CA PRO A 110 17.00 2.94 -9.60
C PRO A 110 17.80 3.87 -10.51
N MET A 111 17.26 5.06 -10.78
CA MET A 111 18.00 6.12 -11.44
C MET A 111 18.77 6.89 -10.37
N THR A 112 20.08 6.65 -10.28
CA THR A 112 20.95 7.48 -9.45
C THR A 112 21.09 8.83 -10.13
N MET A 113 20.52 9.89 -9.56
CA MET A 113 20.86 11.24 -9.98
C MET A 113 22.29 11.51 -9.51
N ILE A 114 23.16 11.82 -10.46
CA ILE A 114 24.58 12.16 -10.24
C ILE A 114 24.67 13.62 -9.79
#